data_AF-A0A9E2RW84-F1
#
_entry.id   AF-A0A9E2RW84-F1
#
_cell.length_a   1.000
_cell.length_b   1.000
_cell.length_c   1.000
_cell.angle_alpha   90.00
_cell.angle_beta   90.00
_cell.angle_gamma   90.00
#
_symmetry.space_group_name_H-M   'P 1'
#
loop_
_entity.id
_entity.type
_entity.pdbx_description
1 polymer ?
#
loop_
_entity_poly.entity_id
_entity_poly.type
_entity_poly.pdbx_seq_one_letter_code
_entity_poly.pdbx_strand_id
1 'polypeptide(L)'
;MSSHQVIAVENLEDWFRQSIGGALERRQVTAEAHTEQYMVRLATEFARTEALYEYSHAEGYRLKPLAGMLAEAFEAGSPERRQQLLQRLGDVALFISGFFSEYLNHRPVDVDYYSRMGGTAYGTLAEMAPASRREAVLSPVFAELARKFGEFVDVLNEVAQQARVFDERDVLRLYELWLRTGSRRAADKLRELGVQPAAGAHSRFTH
;
A
#
# COMPACT_ATOMS: atom_id res chain seq x y z
N MET A 1 -33.19 -9.75 2.92
CA MET A 1 -32.74 -8.39 3.28
C MET A 1 -31.58 -8.56 4.23
N SER A 2 -30.34 -8.57 3.73
CA SER A 2 -29.15 -8.73 4.58
C SER A 2 -28.76 -7.39 5.16
N SER A 3 -28.75 -7.34 6.50
CA SER A 3 -28.42 -6.18 7.31
C SER A 3 -26.95 -5.80 7.11
N HIS A 4 -26.73 -4.60 6.59
CA HIS A 4 -25.41 -3.99 6.39
C HIS A 4 -24.72 -3.68 7.72
N GLN A 5 -23.64 -4.39 8.03
CA GLN A 5 -22.69 -3.91 9.04
C GLN A 5 -21.78 -2.87 8.41
N VAL A 6 -22.08 -1.61 8.64
CA VAL A 6 -21.13 -0.51 8.46
C VAL A 6 -20.02 -0.72 9.48
N ILE A 7 -18.82 -1.09 9.02
CA ILE A 7 -17.64 -1.25 9.86
C ILE A 7 -17.27 0.14 10.38
N ALA A 8 -17.59 0.41 11.64
CA ALA A 8 -17.18 1.65 12.32
C ALA A 8 -15.64 1.77 12.33
N VAL A 9 -15.13 2.99 12.45
CA VAL A 9 -13.69 3.32 12.38
C VAL A 9 -12.83 2.49 13.35
N GLU A 10 -13.34 2.17 14.54
CA GLU A 10 -12.69 1.28 15.52
C GLU A 10 -12.61 -0.17 15.01
N ASN A 11 -13.64 -0.63 14.30
CA ASN A 11 -13.75 -1.99 13.78
C ASN A 11 -12.76 -2.27 12.64
N LEU A 12 -12.45 -1.30 11.77
CA LEU A 12 -11.51 -1.55 10.66
C LEU A 12 -10.07 -1.74 11.13
N GLU A 13 -9.61 -0.93 12.09
CA GLU A 13 -8.26 -1.08 12.64
C GLU A 13 -8.14 -2.41 13.41
N ASP A 14 -9.14 -2.75 14.23
CA ASP A 14 -9.18 -4.01 14.96
C ASP A 14 -9.28 -5.23 14.03
N TRP A 15 -10.01 -5.11 12.93
CA TRP A 15 -10.03 -6.13 11.89
C TRP A 15 -8.65 -6.33 11.28
N PHE A 16 -7.96 -5.26 10.85
CA PHE A 16 -6.59 -5.38 10.33
C PHE A 16 -5.63 -5.95 11.36
N ARG A 17 -5.76 -5.56 12.63
CA ARG A 17 -4.97 -6.11 13.75
C ARG A 17 -5.13 -7.63 13.84
N GLN A 18 -6.37 -8.12 13.88
CA GLN A 18 -6.66 -9.55 13.95
C GLN A 18 -6.24 -10.30 12.69
N SER A 19 -6.49 -9.73 11.51
CA SER A 19 -6.16 -10.35 10.22
C SER A 19 -4.65 -10.43 9.99
N ILE A 20 -3.90 -9.36 10.26
CA ILE A 20 -2.44 -9.33 10.14
C ILE A 20 -1.81 -10.26 11.18
N GLY A 21 -2.22 -10.18 12.44
CA GLY A 21 -1.72 -11.08 13.50
C GLY A 21 -1.95 -12.56 13.14
N GLY A 22 -3.16 -12.91 12.71
CA GLY A 22 -3.46 -14.27 12.27
C GLY A 22 -2.66 -14.71 11.03
N ALA A 23 -2.40 -13.80 10.09
CA ALA A 23 -1.61 -14.11 8.89
C ALA A 23 -0.11 -14.31 9.22
N LEU A 24 0.44 -13.51 10.14
CA LEU A 24 1.79 -13.69 10.69
C LEU A 24 1.94 -15.09 11.32
N GLU A 25 0.98 -15.49 12.16
CA GLU A 25 0.97 -16.83 12.79
C GLU A 25 0.90 -17.96 11.76
N ARG A 26 -0.06 -17.91 10.82
CA ARG A 26 -0.24 -18.97 9.82
C ARG A 26 0.95 -19.13 8.89
N ARG A 27 1.62 -18.01 8.53
CA ARG A 27 2.82 -18.01 7.69
C ARG A 27 4.11 -18.21 8.46
N GLN A 28 4.05 -18.32 9.80
CA GLN A 28 5.21 -18.46 10.67
C GLN A 28 6.22 -17.31 10.53
N VAL A 29 5.73 -16.11 10.19
CA VAL A 29 6.55 -14.90 10.08
C VAL A 29 6.57 -14.23 11.45
N THR A 30 7.75 -14.17 12.07
CA THR A 30 7.91 -13.37 13.30
C THR A 30 7.91 -11.89 12.94
N ALA A 31 7.23 -11.04 13.70
CA ALA A 31 7.34 -9.58 13.59
C ALA A 31 7.53 -8.99 14.99
N GLU A 32 8.30 -7.91 15.09
CA GLU A 32 8.32 -7.13 16.33
C GLU A 32 6.98 -6.42 16.53
N ALA A 33 6.57 -6.23 17.78
CA ALA A 33 5.26 -5.63 18.10
C ALA A 33 5.07 -4.24 17.47
N HIS A 34 6.14 -3.45 17.41
CA HIS A 34 6.11 -2.13 16.75
C HIS A 34 6.00 -2.23 15.22
N THR A 35 6.55 -3.27 14.60
CA THR A 35 6.44 -3.54 13.16
C THR A 35 5.03 -4.00 12.80
N GLU A 36 4.45 -4.90 13.58
CA GLU A 36 3.05 -5.31 13.39
C GLU A 36 2.10 -4.12 13.52
N GLN A 37 2.26 -3.32 14.58
CA GLN A 37 1.47 -2.10 14.77
C GLN A 37 1.63 -1.12 13.62
N TYR A 38 2.85 -0.99 13.07
CA TYR A 38 3.12 -0.16 11.90
C TYR A 38 2.35 -0.67 10.67
N MET A 39 2.37 -1.97 10.40
CA MET A 39 1.64 -2.58 9.28
C MET A 39 0.13 -2.41 9.41
N VAL A 40 -0.43 -2.56 10.63
CA VAL A 40 -1.86 -2.32 10.89
C VAL A 40 -2.22 -0.87 10.61
N ARG A 41 -1.42 0.08 11.11
CA ARG A 41 -1.63 1.51 10.86
C ARG A 41 -1.54 1.82 9.38
N LEU A 42 -0.55 1.29 8.68
CA LEU A 42 -0.37 1.43 7.23
C LEU A 42 -1.63 0.92 6.49
N ALA A 43 -2.02 -0.32 6.70
CA ALA A 43 -3.19 -0.89 6.04
C ALA A 43 -4.47 -0.09 6.30
N THR A 44 -4.64 0.38 7.54
CA THR A 44 -5.77 1.23 7.95
C THR A 44 -5.75 2.60 7.26
N GLU A 45 -4.58 3.25 7.17
CA GLU A 45 -4.43 4.55 6.51
C GLU A 45 -4.69 4.47 5.00
N PHE A 46 -4.15 3.45 4.33
CA PHE A 46 -4.33 3.26 2.90
C PHE A 46 -5.73 2.75 2.53
N ALA A 47 -6.42 2.04 3.43
CA ALA A 47 -7.83 1.67 3.25
C ALA A 47 -8.78 2.87 3.37
N ARG A 48 -8.38 3.94 4.06
CA ARG A 48 -9.28 5.05 4.39
C ARG A 48 -9.43 6.11 3.29
N THR A 49 -8.43 6.45 2.48
CA THR A 49 -8.58 7.53 1.45
C THR A 49 -7.44 7.61 0.42
N GLU A 50 -7.73 8.31 -0.70
CA GLU A 50 -7.00 9.03 -1.78
C GLU A 50 -5.46 9.25 -1.73
N ALA A 51 -4.76 8.78 -0.71
CA ALA A 51 -3.35 9.03 -0.45
C ALA A 51 -2.42 8.52 -1.58
N LEU A 52 -2.85 7.51 -2.33
CA LEU A 52 -2.05 6.91 -3.38
C LEU A 52 -1.89 7.78 -4.64
N TYR A 53 -2.70 8.82 -4.84
CA TYR A 53 -2.84 9.47 -6.14
C TYR A 53 -2.40 10.93 -6.17
N GLU A 54 -1.60 11.27 -7.18
CA GLU A 54 -1.31 12.66 -7.55
C GLU A 54 -2.16 13.08 -8.74
N TYR A 55 -2.65 14.32 -8.72
CA TYR A 55 -3.41 14.93 -9.82
C TYR A 55 -2.46 15.45 -10.90
N SER A 56 -2.48 14.84 -12.09
CA SER A 56 -1.82 15.38 -13.28
C SER A 56 -2.83 16.07 -14.19
N HIS A 57 -2.56 17.31 -14.56
CA HIS A 57 -3.42 18.12 -15.45
C HIS A 57 -3.57 17.51 -16.86
N ALA A 58 -2.68 16.61 -17.28
CA ALA A 58 -2.70 16.01 -18.61
C ALA A 58 -3.39 14.63 -18.66
N GLU A 59 -3.45 13.90 -17.54
CA GLU A 59 -3.79 12.46 -17.54
C GLU A 59 -4.66 12.01 -16.35
N GLY A 60 -5.15 12.94 -15.52
CA GLY A 60 -5.95 12.62 -14.33
C GLY A 60 -5.11 12.14 -13.15
N TYR A 61 -5.76 11.51 -12.18
CA TYR A 61 -5.09 10.92 -11.02
C TYR A 61 -4.30 9.67 -11.47
N ARG A 62 -3.03 9.53 -11.10
CA ARG A 62 -2.23 8.30 -11.31
C ARG A 62 -1.46 7.96 -10.03
N LEU A 63 -1.20 6.66 -9.83
CA LEU A 63 -0.18 6.23 -8.86
C LEU A 63 1.13 6.82 -9.34
N LYS A 64 1.77 7.64 -8.49
CA LYS A 64 3.09 8.16 -8.82
C LYS A 64 4.07 6.99 -8.93
N PRO A 65 4.86 6.89 -10.02
CA PRO A 65 5.87 5.85 -10.14
C PRO A 65 6.86 5.91 -8.97
N LEU A 66 7.27 4.75 -8.42
CA LEU A 66 8.24 4.71 -7.32
C LEU A 66 9.56 5.42 -7.67
N ALA A 67 9.98 5.35 -8.94
CA ALA A 67 11.13 6.10 -9.44
C ALA A 67 10.95 7.63 -9.31
N GLY A 68 9.74 8.15 -9.53
CA GLY A 68 9.42 9.56 -9.33
C GLY A 68 9.42 9.94 -7.85
N MET A 69 8.86 9.10 -6.98
CA MET A 69 8.95 9.29 -5.52
C MET A 69 10.41 9.32 -5.05
N LEU A 70 11.25 8.45 -5.61
CA LEU A 70 12.67 8.39 -5.28
C LEU A 70 13.42 9.64 -5.76
N ALA A 71 13.14 10.11 -6.98
CA ALA A 71 13.73 11.34 -7.51
C ALA A 71 13.43 12.54 -6.60
N GLU A 72 12.18 12.68 -6.15
CA GLU A 72 11.82 13.75 -5.21
C GLU A 72 12.50 13.60 -3.86
N ALA A 73 12.70 12.38 -3.37
CA ALA A 73 13.46 12.16 -2.15
C ALA A 73 14.92 12.60 -2.30
N PHE A 74 15.52 12.44 -3.49
CA PHE A 74 16.86 12.93 -3.78
C PHE A 74 16.94 14.45 -3.93
N GLU A 75 15.91 15.07 -4.49
CA GLU A 75 15.82 16.52 -4.68
C GLU A 75 15.34 17.28 -3.43
N ALA A 76 14.98 16.57 -2.36
CA ALA A 76 14.45 17.15 -1.14
C ALA A 76 15.44 18.14 -0.50
N GLY A 77 14.97 19.38 -0.27
CA GLY A 77 15.77 20.45 0.33
C GLY A 77 16.06 20.32 1.83
N SER A 78 15.53 19.30 2.50
CA SER A 78 15.84 19.03 3.92
C SER A 78 15.89 17.51 4.22
N PRO A 79 16.70 17.09 5.21
CA PRO A 79 16.76 15.69 5.65
C PRO A 79 15.40 15.13 6.09
N GLU A 80 14.60 15.93 6.79
CA GLU A 80 13.28 15.53 7.29
C GLU A 80 12.32 15.29 6.12
N ARG A 81 12.36 16.16 5.10
CA ARG A 81 11.53 15.99 3.91
C ARG A 81 11.95 14.75 3.13
N ARG A 82 13.26 14.49 3.02
CA ARG A 82 13.81 13.28 2.39
C ARG A 82 13.33 12.02 3.10
N GLN A 83 13.39 11.99 4.43
CA GLN A 83 12.90 10.86 5.24
C GLN A 83 11.40 10.62 5.01
N GLN A 84 10.57 11.65 5.03
CA GLN A 84 9.14 11.52 4.76
C GLN A 84 8.85 10.94 3.37
N LEU A 85 9.59 11.38 2.35
CA LEU A 85 9.42 10.89 0.97
C LEU A 85 9.87 9.44 0.81
N LEU A 86 10.99 9.05 1.45
CA LEU A 86 11.44 7.66 1.49
C LEU A 86 10.46 6.76 2.23
N GLN A 87 9.92 7.22 3.37
CA GLN A 87 8.94 6.46 4.14
C GLN A 87 7.69 6.23 3.29
N ARG A 88 7.22 7.29 2.62
CA ARG A 88 6.09 7.21 1.71
C ARG A 88 6.34 6.23 0.56
N LEU A 89 7.54 6.23 -0.02
CA LEU A 89 7.91 5.28 -1.08
C LEU A 89 7.83 3.84 -0.58
N GLY A 90 8.43 3.56 0.59
CA GLY A 90 8.38 2.23 1.22
C GLY A 90 6.95 1.79 1.54
N ASP A 91 6.15 2.68 2.11
CA ASP A 91 4.76 2.46 2.47
C ASP A 91 3.91 2.10 1.24
N VAL A 92 4.02 2.90 0.18
CA VAL A 92 3.30 2.68 -1.08
C VAL A 92 3.74 1.38 -1.72
N ALA A 93 5.05 1.11 -1.73
CA ALA A 93 5.58 -0.13 -2.28
C ALA A 93 5.04 -1.36 -1.55
N LEU A 94 5.04 -1.35 -0.21
CA LEU A 94 4.57 -2.47 0.61
C LEU A 94 3.07 -2.69 0.44
N PHE A 95 2.28 -1.61 0.45
CA PHE A 95 0.83 -1.70 0.27
C PHE A 95 0.46 -2.21 -1.13
N ILE A 96 1.07 -1.67 -2.18
CA ILE A 96 0.77 -2.06 -3.55
C ILE A 96 1.21 -3.50 -3.84
N SER A 97 2.41 -3.90 -3.41
CA SER A 97 2.87 -5.28 -3.54
C SER A 97 2.00 -6.26 -2.74
N GLY A 98 1.60 -5.91 -1.51
CA GLY A 98 0.81 -6.78 -0.65
C GLY A 98 -0.64 -6.97 -1.15
N PHE A 99 -1.36 -5.87 -1.34
CA PHE A 99 -2.79 -5.93 -1.64
C PHE A 99 -3.12 -6.13 -3.12
N PHE A 100 -2.18 -5.87 -4.03
CA PHE A 100 -2.42 -5.91 -5.49
C PHE A 100 -1.41 -6.79 -6.25
N SER A 101 -0.79 -7.78 -5.61
CA SER A 101 0.20 -8.66 -6.24
C SER A 101 -0.32 -9.34 -7.53
N GLU A 102 -1.56 -9.84 -7.54
CA GLU A 102 -2.17 -10.47 -8.72
C GLU A 102 -2.28 -9.52 -9.92
N TYR A 103 -2.53 -8.23 -9.66
CA TYR A 103 -2.56 -7.21 -10.72
C TYR A 103 -1.16 -6.89 -11.25
N LEU A 104 -0.13 -6.93 -10.40
CA LEU A 104 1.26 -6.66 -10.78
C LEU A 104 1.88 -7.80 -11.59
N ASN A 105 1.56 -9.06 -11.28
CA ASN A 105 2.07 -10.25 -11.98
C ASN A 105 1.75 -10.28 -13.49
N HIS A 106 0.80 -9.46 -13.95
CA HIS A 106 0.41 -9.33 -15.35
C HIS A 106 0.95 -8.07 -16.05
N ARG A 107 1.86 -7.33 -15.40
CA ARG A 107 2.43 -6.07 -15.92
C ARG A 107 3.94 -6.21 -16.17
N PRO A 108 4.52 -5.40 -17.07
CA PRO A 108 5.96 -5.42 -17.35
C PRO A 108 6.83 -4.95 -16.18
N VAL A 109 6.24 -4.33 -15.16
CA VAL A 109 6.89 -3.97 -13.90
C VAL A 109 6.27 -4.85 -12.81
N ASP A 110 7.01 -5.87 -12.41
CA ASP A 110 6.55 -6.94 -11.52
C ASP A 110 6.62 -6.53 -10.03
N VAL A 111 5.95 -7.28 -9.15
CA VAL A 111 6.01 -7.21 -7.68
C VAL A 111 7.44 -7.05 -7.20
N ASP A 112 8.34 -7.75 -7.85
CA ASP A 112 9.80 -7.72 -7.69
C ASP A 112 10.42 -6.31 -7.73
N TYR A 113 9.95 -5.44 -8.63
CA TYR A 113 10.41 -4.05 -8.69
C TYR A 113 9.96 -3.25 -7.47
N TYR A 114 8.69 -3.38 -7.10
CA TYR A 114 8.13 -2.71 -5.93
C TYR A 114 8.81 -3.19 -4.64
N SER A 115 9.05 -4.50 -4.52
CA SER A 115 9.74 -5.09 -3.37
C SER A 115 11.18 -4.60 -3.23
N ARG A 116 11.93 -4.51 -4.34
CA ARG A 116 13.29 -3.94 -4.33
C ARG A 116 13.26 -2.46 -3.93
N MET A 117 12.42 -1.66 -4.58
CA MET A 117 12.35 -0.22 -4.32
C MET A 117 11.91 0.10 -2.88
N GLY A 118 10.87 -0.58 -2.39
CA GLY A 118 10.35 -0.39 -1.03
C GLY A 118 11.32 -0.87 0.04
N GLY A 119 11.92 -2.05 -0.16
CA GLY A 119 12.95 -2.58 0.76
C GLY A 119 14.17 -1.66 0.84
N THR A 120 14.66 -1.14 -0.29
CA THR A 120 15.76 -0.17 -0.30
C THR A 120 15.39 1.14 0.41
N ALA A 121 14.16 1.64 0.24
CA ALA A 121 13.73 2.86 0.93
C ALA A 121 13.70 2.68 2.45
N TYR A 122 13.13 1.59 2.96
CA TYR A 122 13.16 1.29 4.39
C TYR A 122 14.58 1.03 4.90
N GLY A 123 15.43 0.33 4.14
CA GLY A 123 16.83 0.11 4.51
C GLY A 123 17.59 1.43 4.65
N THR A 124 17.38 2.34 3.70
CA THR A 124 17.98 3.68 3.77
C THR A 124 17.49 4.43 5.00
N LEU A 125 16.19 4.37 5.33
CA LEU A 125 15.64 5.02 6.54
C LEU A 125 16.19 4.42 7.83
N ALA A 126 16.41 3.11 7.88
CA ALA A 126 16.97 2.42 9.03
C ALA A 126 18.40 2.89 9.34
N GLU A 127 19.19 3.20 8.31
CA GLU A 127 20.57 3.66 8.42
C GLU A 127 20.70 5.16 8.73
N MET A 128 19.63 5.95 8.56
CA MET A 128 19.68 7.38 8.87
C MET A 128 19.78 7.63 10.37
N ALA A 129 20.62 8.60 10.75
CA ALA A 129 20.72 9.03 12.14
C ALA A 129 19.37 9.64 12.58
N PRO A 130 18.78 9.18 13.71
CA PRO A 130 17.51 9.70 14.18
C PRO A 130 17.68 11.15 14.67
N ALA A 131 16.91 12.08 14.10
CA ALA A 131 16.84 13.47 14.52
C ALA A 131 15.88 13.66 15.71
N SER A 132 15.06 12.65 16.03
CA SER A 132 14.09 12.67 17.11
C SER A 132 13.95 11.33 17.84
N ARG A 133 13.41 11.33 19.07
CA ARG A 133 13.09 10.08 19.79
C ARG A 133 12.11 9.19 19.03
N ARG A 134 11.19 9.81 18.28
CA ARG A 134 10.23 9.09 17.44
C ARG A 134 10.94 8.32 16.33
N GLU A 135 11.88 8.97 15.64
CA GLU A 135 12.70 8.32 14.61
C GLU A 135 13.57 7.21 15.19
N ALA A 136 14.11 7.38 16.40
CA ALA A 136 14.89 6.34 17.07
C ALA A 136 14.07 5.06 17.32
N VAL A 137 12.77 5.18 17.58
CA VAL A 137 11.85 4.03 17.73
C VAL A 137 11.47 3.41 16.38
N LEU A 138 11.42 4.22 15.31
CA LEU A 138 11.06 3.75 13.98
C LEU A 138 12.22 3.10 13.21
N SER A 139 13.48 3.46 13.51
CA SER A 139 14.66 2.84 12.87
C SER A 139 14.64 1.30 12.90
N PRO A 140 14.45 0.62 14.06
CA PRO A 140 14.37 -0.84 14.09
C PRO A 140 13.17 -1.40 13.31
N VAL A 141 12.04 -0.69 13.30
CA VAL A 141 10.87 -1.05 12.49
C VAL A 141 11.22 -1.01 11.00
N PHE A 142 11.85 0.07 10.53
CA PHE A 142 12.29 0.18 9.14
C PHE A 142 13.33 -0.89 8.78
N ALA A 143 14.26 -1.21 9.69
CA ALA A 143 15.23 -2.28 9.48
C ALA A 143 14.55 -3.64 9.30
N GLU A 144 13.54 -3.95 10.14
CA GLU A 144 12.78 -5.18 10.02
C GLU A 144 11.95 -5.22 8.73
N LEU A 145 11.24 -4.15 8.40
CA LEU A 145 10.47 -4.01 7.15
C LEU A 145 11.34 -4.19 5.91
N ALA A 146 12.55 -3.63 5.90
CA ALA A 146 13.49 -3.78 4.80
C ALA A 146 13.94 -5.24 4.63
N ARG A 147 14.30 -5.90 5.74
CA ARG A 147 14.83 -7.27 5.74
C ARG A 147 13.77 -8.32 5.40
N LYS A 148 12.55 -8.14 5.91
CA LYS A 148 11.42 -9.08 5.77
C LYS A 148 10.38 -8.60 4.75
N PHE A 149 10.75 -7.71 3.83
CA PHE A 149 9.79 -7.06 2.94
C PHE A 149 8.91 -8.07 2.19
N GLY A 150 9.51 -9.10 1.59
CA GLY A 150 8.78 -10.15 0.87
C GLY A 150 7.83 -10.94 1.77
N GLU A 151 8.27 -11.31 2.97
CA GLU A 151 7.43 -12.00 3.96
C GLU A 151 6.22 -11.14 4.37
N PHE A 152 6.42 -9.84 4.54
CA PHE A 152 5.33 -8.91 4.86
C PHE A 152 4.40 -8.64 3.69
N VAL A 153 4.90 -8.61 2.45
CA VAL A 153 4.09 -8.60 1.23
C VAL A 153 3.16 -9.82 1.20
N ASP A 154 3.70 -11.00 1.48
CA ASP A 154 2.97 -12.26 1.52
C ASP A 154 1.88 -12.28 2.61
N VAL A 155 2.19 -11.76 3.80
CA VAL A 155 1.24 -11.57 4.91
C VAL A 155 0.09 -10.65 4.48
N LEU A 156 0.40 -9.47 3.93
CA LEU A 156 -0.62 -8.53 3.46
C LEU A 156 -1.44 -9.09 2.31
N ASN A 157 -0.84 -9.92 1.45
CA ASN A 157 -1.56 -10.57 0.38
C ASN A 157 -2.61 -11.56 0.88
N GLU A 158 -2.27 -12.33 1.90
CA GLU A 158 -3.24 -13.23 2.55
C GLU A 158 -4.39 -12.44 3.18
N VAL A 159 -4.09 -11.34 3.86
CA VAL A 159 -5.13 -10.44 4.42
C VAL A 159 -6.03 -9.89 3.31
N ALA A 160 -5.46 -9.50 2.17
CA ALA A 160 -6.23 -9.04 1.02
C ALA A 160 -7.15 -10.14 0.45
N GLN A 161 -6.67 -11.39 0.38
CA GLN A 161 -7.48 -12.53 -0.04
C GLN A 161 -8.64 -12.79 0.93
N GLN A 162 -8.42 -12.64 2.24
CA GLN A 162 -9.48 -12.76 3.25
C GLN A 162 -10.51 -11.64 3.12
N ALA A 163 -10.08 -10.38 2.95
CA ALA A 163 -10.98 -9.25 2.75
C ALA A 163 -11.94 -9.46 1.57
N ARG A 164 -11.44 -10.01 0.46
CA ARG A 164 -12.23 -10.33 -0.75
C ARG A 164 -13.32 -11.39 -0.52
N VAL A 165 -13.15 -12.25 0.49
CA VAL A 165 -14.15 -13.28 0.86
C VAL A 165 -15.23 -12.70 1.78
N PHE A 166 -14.92 -11.66 2.55
CA PHE A 166 -15.84 -11.07 3.54
C PHE A 166 -16.73 -9.94 3.00
N ASP A 167 -16.40 -9.29 1.88
CA ASP A 167 -17.17 -8.16 1.34
C ASP A 167 -17.64 -8.39 -0.10
N GLU A 168 -18.96 -8.55 -0.30
CA GLU A 168 -19.60 -8.59 -1.64
C GLU A 168 -19.53 -7.22 -2.36
N ARG A 169 -19.17 -6.14 -1.65
CA ARG A 169 -18.83 -4.82 -2.20
C ARG A 169 -17.33 -4.63 -2.22
N ASP A 170 -16.68 -5.59 -2.83
CA ASP A 170 -15.24 -5.75 -2.89
C ASP A 170 -14.57 -4.50 -3.51
N VAL A 171 -14.32 -3.46 -2.69
CA VAL A 171 -13.74 -2.18 -3.11
C VAL A 171 -12.41 -2.46 -3.77
N LEU A 172 -11.61 -3.36 -3.20
CA LEU A 172 -10.31 -3.78 -3.73
C LEU A 172 -10.46 -4.46 -5.09
N ARG A 173 -11.46 -5.34 -5.29
CA ARG A 173 -11.74 -5.96 -6.59
C ARG A 173 -12.39 -5.02 -7.59
N LEU A 174 -13.22 -4.07 -7.17
CA LEU A 174 -13.71 -2.98 -8.01
C LEU A 174 -12.54 -2.11 -8.45
N TYR A 175 -11.59 -1.86 -7.55
CA TYR A 175 -10.35 -1.14 -7.80
C TYR A 175 -9.47 -1.87 -8.79
N GLU A 176 -9.27 -3.18 -8.58
CA GLU A 176 -8.52 -4.06 -9.47
C GLU A 176 -9.19 -4.21 -10.84
N LEU A 177 -10.51 -4.40 -10.87
CA LEU A 177 -11.28 -4.46 -12.12
C LEU A 177 -11.16 -3.14 -12.88
N TRP A 178 -11.26 -2.03 -12.17
CA TRP A 178 -11.09 -0.71 -12.73
C TRP A 178 -9.65 -0.50 -13.25
N LEU A 179 -8.61 -0.91 -12.51
CA LEU A 179 -7.21 -0.88 -12.94
C LEU A 179 -6.99 -1.75 -14.19
N ARG A 180 -7.57 -2.95 -14.24
CA ARG A 180 -7.43 -3.91 -15.35
C ARG A 180 -8.16 -3.46 -16.62
N THR A 181 -9.35 -2.88 -16.48
CA THR A 181 -10.28 -2.68 -17.60
C THR A 181 -10.63 -1.24 -17.87
N GLY A 182 -10.26 -0.29 -17.02
CA GLY A 182 -10.70 1.10 -17.09
C GLY A 182 -12.22 1.26 -17.01
N SER A 183 -12.95 0.25 -16.53
CA SER A 183 -14.42 0.20 -16.56
C SER A 183 -15.04 1.40 -15.85
N ARG A 184 -15.83 2.19 -16.59
CA ARG A 184 -16.61 3.29 -16.02
C ARG A 184 -17.56 2.82 -14.93
N ARG A 185 -18.15 1.63 -15.08
CA ARG A 185 -19.07 1.05 -14.11
C ARG A 185 -18.39 0.71 -12.77
N ALA A 186 -17.17 0.18 -12.85
CA ALA A 186 -16.35 -0.06 -11.66
C ALA A 186 -15.92 1.27 -11.04
N ALA A 187 -15.58 2.26 -11.88
CA ALA A 187 -15.24 3.60 -11.43
C ALA A 187 -16.40 4.29 -10.69
N ASP A 188 -17.62 4.23 -11.24
CA ASP A 188 -18.81 4.83 -10.63
C ASP A 188 -19.13 4.17 -9.28
N LYS A 189 -18.96 2.83 -9.19
CA LYS A 189 -19.17 2.08 -7.96
C LYS A 189 -18.13 2.39 -6.88
N LEU A 190 -16.88 2.60 -7.27
CA LEU A 190 -15.84 3.09 -6.36
C LEU A 190 -16.22 4.47 -5.82
N ARG A 191 -16.69 5.39 -6.68
CA ARG A 191 -17.10 6.74 -6.25
C ARG A 191 -18.29 6.73 -5.29
N GLU A 192 -19.27 5.85 -5.52
CA GLU A 192 -20.39 5.63 -4.58
C GLU A 192 -19.92 5.14 -3.20
N LEU A 193 -18.79 4.43 -3.14
CA LEU A 193 -18.17 3.92 -1.92
C LEU A 193 -17.17 4.92 -1.31
N GLY A 194 -17.11 6.16 -1.82
CA GLY A 194 -16.21 7.21 -1.35
C GLY A 194 -14.77 7.09 -1.87
N VAL A 195 -14.52 6.21 -2.85
CA VAL A 195 -13.20 5.96 -3.45
C VAL A 195 -13.14 6.60 -4.83
N GLN A 196 -12.23 7.54 -5.08
CA GLN A 196 -12.07 8.13 -6.42
C GLN A 196 -11.13 7.28 -7.31
N PRO A 197 -11.63 6.75 -8.45
CA PRO A 197 -10.83 6.01 -9.42
C PRO A 197 -10.25 6.91 -10.51
N ALA A 198 -9.00 6.62 -10.85
CA ALA A 198 -8.00 7.45 -11.51
C ALA A 198 -7.83 7.13 -13.03
N ALA A 199 -8.76 7.54 -13.90
CA ALA A 199 -8.84 7.08 -15.31
C ALA A 199 -7.53 7.26 -16.12
N GLY A 200 -6.82 6.17 -16.47
CA GLY A 200 -5.66 6.32 -17.35
C GLY A 200 -4.87 5.08 -17.81
N ALA A 201 -5.35 3.84 -17.67
CA ALA A 201 -4.57 2.64 -18.06
C ALA A 201 -4.70 2.18 -19.52
N HIS A 202 -5.50 2.86 -20.36
CA HIS A 202 -5.65 2.49 -21.78
C HIS A 202 -5.01 3.52 -22.69
N SER A 203 -3.68 3.45 -22.81
CA SER A 203 -3.08 3.84 -24.09
C SER A 203 -3.32 2.67 -25.05
N ARG A 204 -4.07 2.95 -26.10
CA ARG A 204 -4.23 2.09 -27.26
C ARG A 204 -2.85 1.77 -27.83
N PHE A 205 -2.34 0.57 -27.60
CA PHE A 205 -1.30 0.03 -28.47
C PHE A 205 -1.98 -0.41 -29.77
N THR A 206 -2.09 0.55 -30.69
CA THR A 206 -2.28 0.31 -32.11
C THR A 206 -0.93 0.53 -32.77
N HIS A 207 -0.28 -0.56 -33.17
CA HIS A 207 0.61 -0.62 -34.31
C HIS A 207 0.41 -1.96 -35.01
#